data_AF-A0A956FSK2-F1
#
_entry.id   AF-A0A956FSK2-F1
#
_cell.length_a   1.000
_cell.length_b   1.000
_cell.length_c   1.000
_cell.angle_alpha   90.00
_cell.angle_beta   90.00
_cell.angle_gamma   90.00
#
_symmetry.space_group_name_H-M   'P 1'
#
loop_
_entity.id
_entity.type
_entity.pdbx_description
1 polymer ?
#
loop_
_entity_poly.entity_id
_entity_poly.type
_entity_poly.pdbx_seq_one_letter_code
_entity_poly.pdbx_strand_id
1 'polypeptide(L)'
;QLVRRGVDPAAFYDEFLRVRGLFRAGGVRRDEPREAIAALLLGEVAGGVEVGRDEVTRLRAIYEALKGHHWFLTGADDLPACALLVGEAGTPAAIADGVEAIYAALQGVGLGPGDPLQRVAMNLYLGRRDGACARVGALRAAFVAAEQPIRPLEYPGLSLLGLITGASAPSLSAEVVQLKERVVVELGATPGEAFNIAASLVYLGDAGAGADAAAMRILDLELLLLAYFFGVSLSTY
;
A
#
# COMPACT_ATOMS: atom_id res chain seq x y z
N GLN A 1 -5.21 -7.03 11.99
CA GLN A 1 -5.52 -5.62 12.33
C GLN A 1 -6.59 -5.46 13.41
N LEU A 2 -7.84 -5.88 13.20
CA LEU A 2 -8.90 -5.80 14.23
C LEU A 2 -8.52 -6.52 15.54
N VAL A 3 -8.01 -7.74 15.45
CA VAL A 3 -7.52 -8.54 16.59
C VAL A 3 -6.37 -7.83 17.32
N ARG A 4 -5.39 -7.29 16.57
CA ARG A 4 -4.25 -6.54 17.14
C ARG A 4 -4.71 -5.31 17.93
N ARG A 5 -5.84 -4.71 17.55
CA ARG A 5 -6.42 -3.52 18.18
C ARG A 5 -7.52 -3.84 19.20
N GLY A 6 -7.83 -5.13 19.42
CA GLY A 6 -8.93 -5.54 20.29
C GLY A 6 -10.31 -5.05 19.83
N VAL A 7 -10.45 -4.71 18.54
CA VAL A 7 -11.74 -4.26 17.99
C VAL A 7 -12.61 -5.47 17.74
N ASP A 8 -13.79 -5.48 18.37
CA ASP A 8 -14.81 -6.49 18.15
C ASP A 8 -15.27 -6.50 16.68
N PRO A 9 -15.28 -7.66 15.99
CA PRO A 9 -15.70 -7.74 14.60
C PRO A 9 -17.12 -7.22 14.34
N ALA A 10 -18.07 -7.42 15.27
CA ALA A 10 -19.43 -6.91 15.11
C ALA A 10 -19.46 -5.39 15.23
N ALA A 11 -18.78 -4.82 16.23
CA ALA A 11 -18.61 -3.38 16.35
C ALA A 11 -17.95 -2.74 15.11
N PHE A 12 -16.94 -3.39 14.52
CA PHE A 12 -16.35 -2.92 13.27
C PHE A 12 -17.35 -2.96 12.11
N TYR A 13 -18.16 -4.02 12.01
CA TYR A 13 -19.15 -4.13 10.95
C TYR A 13 -20.21 -3.02 11.03
N ASP A 14 -20.70 -2.72 12.23
CA ASP A 14 -21.64 -1.63 12.46
C ASP A 14 -21.03 -0.27 12.08
N GLU A 15 -19.77 -0.04 12.49
CA GLU A 15 -19.02 1.16 12.11
C GLU A 15 -18.80 1.25 10.60
N PHE A 16 -18.46 0.14 9.95
CA PHE A 16 -18.32 0.07 8.51
C PHE A 16 -19.62 0.47 7.80
N LEU A 17 -20.78 -0.04 8.23
CA LEU A 17 -22.07 0.32 7.63
C LEU A 17 -22.36 1.83 7.80
N ARG A 18 -22.03 2.40 8.96
CA ARG A 18 -22.17 3.84 9.21
C ARG A 18 -21.25 4.66 8.28
N VAL A 19 -19.96 4.32 8.21
CA VAL A 19 -18.98 4.97 7.33
C VAL A 19 -19.35 4.80 5.86
N ARG A 20 -19.88 3.64 5.47
CA ARG A 20 -20.40 3.42 4.12
C ARG A 20 -21.54 4.39 3.81
N GLY A 21 -22.43 4.66 4.76
CA GLY A 21 -23.44 5.72 4.65
C GLY A 21 -22.81 7.10 4.36
N LEU A 22 -21.72 7.43 5.06
CA LEU A 22 -20.96 8.66 4.81
C LEU A 22 -20.29 8.65 3.42
N PHE A 23 -19.70 7.55 2.98
CA PHE A 23 -19.15 7.40 1.63
C PHE A 23 -20.22 7.66 0.57
N ARG A 24 -21.44 7.16 0.77
CA ARG A 24 -22.56 7.42 -0.15
C ARG A 24 -22.95 8.90 -0.17
N ALA A 25 -23.16 9.50 1.00
CA ALA A 25 -23.50 10.91 1.11
C ALA A 25 -22.39 11.82 0.55
N GLY A 26 -21.15 11.42 0.76
CA GLY A 26 -19.95 12.07 0.27
C GLY A 26 -19.65 11.78 -1.19
N GLY A 27 -20.39 10.90 -1.90
CA GLY A 27 -20.17 10.60 -3.32
C GLY A 27 -18.86 9.85 -3.64
N VAL A 28 -18.34 9.07 -2.69
CA VAL A 28 -17.20 8.17 -2.90
C VAL A 28 -17.62 7.03 -3.84
N ARG A 29 -16.70 6.63 -4.73
CA ARG A 29 -16.92 5.53 -5.70
C ARG A 29 -17.29 4.23 -4.96
N ARG A 30 -18.19 3.46 -5.55
CA ARG A 30 -18.71 2.24 -4.93
C ARG A 30 -17.86 1.02 -5.24
N ASP A 31 -17.34 0.38 -4.20
CA ASP A 31 -16.75 -0.95 -4.26
C ASP A 31 -16.68 -1.55 -2.85
N GLU A 32 -17.59 -2.47 -2.53
CA GLU A 32 -17.84 -2.88 -1.16
C GLU A 32 -16.61 -3.45 -0.43
N PRO A 33 -15.78 -4.31 -1.05
CA PRO A 33 -14.54 -4.75 -0.42
C PRO A 33 -13.50 -3.65 -0.19
N ARG A 34 -13.25 -2.77 -1.18
CA ARG A 34 -12.28 -1.67 -0.97
C ARG A 34 -12.81 -0.61 -0.01
N GLU A 35 -14.13 -0.42 0.07
CA GLU A 35 -14.77 0.45 1.06
C GLU A 35 -14.51 -0.06 2.49
N ALA A 36 -14.59 -1.37 2.72
CA ALA A 36 -14.33 -1.93 4.04
C ALA A 36 -12.87 -1.71 4.48
N ILE A 37 -11.92 -1.94 3.57
CA ILE A 37 -10.49 -1.68 3.81
C ILE A 37 -10.26 -0.18 4.03
N ALA A 38 -10.84 0.68 3.19
CA ALA A 38 -10.71 2.13 3.31
C ALA A 38 -11.31 2.66 4.62
N ALA A 39 -12.45 2.15 5.07
CA ALA A 39 -13.07 2.51 6.35
C ALA A 39 -12.19 2.10 7.54
N LEU A 40 -11.61 0.90 7.50
CA LEU A 40 -10.66 0.43 8.52
C LEU A 40 -9.44 1.35 8.63
N LEU A 41 -8.83 1.70 7.49
CA LEU A 41 -7.64 2.57 7.44
C LEU A 41 -7.97 4.02 7.82
N LEU A 42 -9.14 4.53 7.43
CA LEU A 42 -9.64 5.84 7.86
C LEU A 42 -9.77 5.93 9.38
N GLY A 43 -10.35 4.91 10.02
CA GLY A 43 -10.47 4.84 11.48
C GLY A 43 -9.09 4.76 12.17
N GLU A 44 -8.08 4.19 11.52
CA GLU A 44 -6.70 4.25 12.00
C GLU A 44 -6.11 5.65 11.92
N VAL A 45 -6.24 6.31 10.76
CA VAL A 45 -5.76 7.67 10.54
C VAL A 45 -6.45 8.67 11.46
N ALA A 46 -7.73 8.49 11.75
CA ALA A 46 -8.49 9.29 12.71
C ALA A 46 -8.12 9.01 14.18
N GLY A 47 -7.06 8.22 14.45
CA GLY A 47 -6.59 7.95 15.81
C GLY A 47 -7.52 7.03 16.61
N GLY A 48 -8.35 6.22 15.94
CA GLY A 48 -9.39 5.41 16.60
C GLY A 48 -10.63 6.21 17.00
N VAL A 49 -10.73 7.48 16.60
CA VAL A 49 -11.95 8.28 16.70
C VAL A 49 -12.93 7.83 15.61
N GLU A 50 -14.23 7.95 15.89
CA GLU A 50 -15.32 7.73 14.94
C GLU A 50 -15.06 8.52 13.64
N VAL A 51 -15.07 7.83 12.49
CA VAL A 51 -14.83 8.48 11.20
C VAL A 51 -15.93 9.49 10.91
N GLY A 52 -15.56 10.76 10.73
CA GLY A 52 -16.47 11.85 10.50
C GLY A 52 -16.71 12.15 9.01
N ARG A 53 -17.54 13.17 8.77
CA ARG A 53 -17.77 13.69 7.41
C ARG A 53 -16.53 14.35 6.83
N ASP A 54 -15.69 14.93 7.66
CA ASP A 54 -14.52 15.69 7.22
C ASP A 54 -13.45 14.77 6.65
N GLU A 55 -13.21 13.62 7.29
CA GLU A 55 -12.31 12.58 6.79
C GLU A 55 -12.79 12.02 5.45
N VAL A 56 -14.10 11.75 5.33
CA VAL A 56 -14.70 11.25 4.07
C VAL A 56 -14.61 12.30 2.96
N THR A 57 -14.88 13.57 3.29
CA THR A 57 -14.77 14.69 2.34
C THR A 57 -13.34 14.84 1.87
N ARG A 58 -12.37 14.75 2.79
CA ARG A 58 -10.95 14.81 2.48
C ARG A 58 -10.50 13.62 1.63
N LEU A 59 -10.93 12.40 1.94
CA LEU A 59 -10.65 11.21 1.15
C LEU A 59 -11.12 11.41 -0.29
N ARG A 60 -12.38 11.86 -0.48
CA ARG A 60 -12.91 12.12 -1.83
C ARG A 60 -12.11 13.21 -2.54
N ALA A 61 -11.76 14.28 -1.85
CA ALA A 61 -10.99 15.36 -2.47
C ALA A 61 -9.61 14.90 -2.93
N ILE A 62 -8.94 14.03 -2.16
CA ILE A 62 -7.66 13.41 -2.55
C ILE A 62 -7.88 12.49 -3.77
N TYR A 63 -8.90 11.65 -3.73
CA TYR A 63 -9.26 10.75 -4.84
C TYR A 63 -9.52 11.50 -6.15
N GLU A 64 -10.28 12.59 -6.11
CA GLU A 64 -10.55 13.40 -7.31
C GLU A 64 -9.31 14.19 -7.77
N ALA A 65 -8.45 14.64 -6.85
CA ALA A 65 -7.19 15.28 -7.20
C ALA A 65 -6.23 14.30 -7.92
N LEU A 66 -6.12 13.05 -7.45
CA LEU A 66 -5.34 11.99 -8.11
C LEU A 66 -5.92 11.65 -9.49
N LYS A 67 -7.25 11.57 -9.62
CA LYS A 67 -7.92 11.41 -10.93
C LYS A 67 -7.61 12.56 -11.90
N GLY A 68 -7.33 13.76 -11.40
CA GLY A 68 -6.92 14.90 -12.22
C GLY A 68 -5.64 14.64 -13.00
N HIS A 69 -4.70 13.88 -12.43
CA HIS A 69 -3.46 13.46 -13.10
C HIS A 69 -3.66 12.19 -13.92
N HIS A 70 -4.40 11.21 -13.40
CA HIS A 70 -4.57 9.90 -14.03
C HIS A 70 -6.02 9.40 -14.02
N TRP A 71 -6.85 9.99 -14.86
CA TRP A 71 -8.28 9.73 -14.88
C TRP A 71 -8.68 8.26 -15.13
N PHE A 72 -7.85 7.52 -15.88
CA PHE A 72 -8.06 6.10 -16.17
C PHE A 72 -7.47 5.15 -15.13
N LEU A 73 -6.41 5.59 -14.43
CA LEU A 73 -5.68 4.73 -13.50
C LEU A 73 -6.28 4.78 -12.10
N THR A 74 -6.87 5.92 -11.73
CA THR A 74 -7.41 6.11 -10.37
C THR A 74 -8.82 5.51 -10.25
N GLY A 75 -8.88 4.29 -9.75
CA GLY A 75 -10.07 3.44 -9.62
C GLY A 75 -10.50 3.20 -8.17
N ALA A 76 -11.48 2.31 -7.96
CA ALA A 76 -11.88 1.95 -6.60
C ALA A 76 -10.75 1.25 -5.81
N ASP A 77 -9.79 0.67 -6.52
CA ASP A 77 -8.58 0.03 -5.98
C ASP A 77 -7.66 1.00 -5.21
N ASP A 78 -7.81 2.31 -5.41
CA ASP A 78 -7.00 3.34 -4.76
C ASP A 78 -7.66 3.90 -3.50
N LEU A 79 -8.93 3.56 -3.20
CA LEU A 79 -9.63 4.05 -2.00
C LEU A 79 -8.87 3.75 -0.71
N PRO A 80 -8.28 2.54 -0.51
CA PRO A 80 -7.50 2.25 0.68
C PRO A 80 -6.24 3.12 0.83
N ALA A 81 -5.51 3.37 -0.25
CA ALA A 81 -4.35 4.26 -0.22
C ALA A 81 -4.77 5.72 0.02
N CYS A 82 -5.86 6.17 -0.60
CA CYS A 82 -6.46 7.48 -0.33
C CYS A 82 -6.86 7.65 1.14
N ALA A 83 -7.37 6.60 1.79
CA ALA A 83 -7.70 6.61 3.21
C ALA A 83 -6.48 6.87 4.09
N LEU A 84 -5.31 6.28 3.77
CA LEU A 84 -4.06 6.58 4.47
C LEU A 84 -3.61 8.03 4.23
N LEU A 85 -3.73 8.53 3.00
CA LEU A 85 -3.35 9.90 2.63
C LEU A 85 -4.17 10.99 3.32
N VAL A 86 -5.35 10.66 3.88
CA VAL A 86 -6.15 11.60 4.68
C VAL A 86 -5.35 12.15 5.87
N GLY A 87 -4.46 11.34 6.44
CA GLY A 87 -3.63 11.72 7.59
C GLY A 87 -2.43 12.60 7.25
N GLU A 88 -2.13 12.74 5.97
CA GLU A 88 -1.00 13.53 5.52
C GLU A 88 -1.31 15.02 5.57
N ALA A 89 -0.33 15.83 5.95
CA ALA A 89 -0.46 17.28 5.93
C ALA A 89 -0.54 17.82 4.50
N GLY A 90 -1.22 18.96 4.34
CA GLY A 90 -1.35 19.67 3.07
C GLY A 90 -2.75 19.60 2.46
N THR A 91 -2.92 20.27 1.31
CA THR A 91 -4.17 20.22 0.55
C THR A 91 -4.24 18.93 -0.28
N PRO A 92 -5.44 18.47 -0.64
CA PRO A 92 -5.60 17.33 -1.55
C PRO A 92 -4.82 17.47 -2.86
N ALA A 93 -4.77 18.69 -3.43
CA ALA A 93 -3.99 18.98 -4.63
C ALA A 93 -2.48 18.82 -4.39
N ALA A 94 -1.94 19.37 -3.30
CA ALA A 94 -0.53 19.24 -2.97
C ALA A 94 -0.11 17.77 -2.72
N ILE A 95 -1.00 16.97 -2.11
CA ILE A 95 -0.78 15.53 -1.96
C ILE A 95 -0.73 14.85 -3.33
N ALA A 96 -1.71 15.12 -4.20
CA ALA A 96 -1.76 14.54 -5.54
C ALA A 96 -0.53 14.93 -6.39
N ASP A 97 -0.10 16.18 -6.33
CA ASP A 97 1.11 16.66 -7.01
C ASP A 97 2.38 15.98 -6.49
N GLY A 98 2.46 15.73 -5.18
CA GLY A 98 3.57 14.99 -4.58
C GLY A 98 3.60 13.52 -5.01
N VAL A 99 2.43 12.88 -5.10
CA VAL A 99 2.31 11.51 -5.63
C VAL A 99 2.69 11.48 -7.12
N GLU A 100 2.25 12.45 -7.92
CA GLU A 100 2.60 12.56 -9.35
C GLU A 100 4.11 12.75 -9.56
N ALA A 101 4.75 13.60 -8.75
CA ALA A 101 6.20 13.80 -8.83
C ALA A 101 6.97 12.49 -8.59
N ILE A 102 6.50 11.67 -7.64
CA ILE A 102 7.06 10.34 -7.37
C ILE A 102 6.76 9.38 -8.52
N TYR A 103 5.54 9.38 -9.07
CA TYR A 103 5.15 8.57 -10.22
C TYR A 103 6.07 8.82 -11.42
N ALA A 104 6.27 10.09 -11.78
CA ALA A 104 7.17 10.49 -12.86
C ALA A 104 8.64 10.08 -12.58
N ALA A 105 9.11 10.22 -11.34
CA ALA A 105 10.43 9.76 -10.95
C ALA A 105 10.60 8.23 -11.08
N LEU A 106 9.56 7.46 -10.75
CA LEU A 106 9.56 6.01 -10.88
C LEU A 106 9.56 5.54 -12.34
N GLN A 107 8.89 6.27 -13.24
CA GLN A 107 9.04 6.04 -14.68
C GLN A 107 10.49 6.25 -15.14
N GLY A 108 11.15 7.28 -14.61
CA GLY A 108 12.56 7.56 -14.88
C GLY A 108 13.52 6.44 -14.50
N VAL A 109 13.16 5.59 -13.54
CA VAL A 109 13.95 4.39 -13.17
C VAL A 109 13.48 3.09 -13.86
N GLY A 110 12.60 3.21 -14.86
CA GLY A 110 12.22 2.13 -15.76
C GLY A 110 11.05 1.26 -15.29
N LEU A 111 10.21 1.74 -14.37
CA LEU A 111 8.93 1.10 -14.08
C LEU A 111 7.90 1.50 -15.16
N GLY A 112 7.08 0.53 -15.59
CA GLY A 112 6.05 0.75 -16.59
C GLY A 112 4.87 1.54 -16.02
N PRO A 113 4.20 2.38 -16.82
CA PRO A 113 3.03 3.13 -16.38
C PRO A 113 1.86 2.19 -16.05
N GLY A 114 0.98 2.63 -15.14
CA GLY A 114 -0.27 1.97 -14.81
C GLY A 114 -0.64 2.05 -13.33
N ASP A 115 -1.76 1.42 -12.96
CA ASP A 115 -2.28 1.38 -11.58
C ASP A 115 -1.24 0.85 -10.57
N PRO A 116 -0.45 -0.20 -10.88
CA PRO A 116 0.58 -0.65 -9.95
C PRO A 116 1.66 0.41 -9.69
N LEU A 117 2.02 1.22 -10.70
CA LEU A 117 2.98 2.30 -10.51
C LEU A 117 2.41 3.43 -9.65
N GLN A 118 1.13 3.78 -9.85
CA GLN A 118 0.44 4.75 -9.00
C GLN A 118 0.40 4.29 -7.53
N ARG A 119 0.18 3.00 -7.29
CA ARG A 119 0.26 2.43 -5.94
C ARG A 119 1.63 2.57 -5.30
N VAL A 120 2.70 2.25 -6.03
CA VAL A 120 4.08 2.49 -5.54
C VAL A 120 4.28 3.96 -5.22
N ALA A 121 3.82 4.86 -6.08
CA ALA A 121 3.97 6.29 -5.86
C ALA A 121 3.26 6.75 -4.57
N MET A 122 2.04 6.29 -4.31
CA MET A 122 1.31 6.56 -3.07
C MET A 122 2.04 5.98 -1.84
N ASN A 123 2.55 4.76 -1.93
CA ASN A 123 3.29 4.13 -0.83
C ASN A 123 4.58 4.90 -0.51
N LEU A 124 5.35 5.30 -1.53
CA LEU A 124 6.56 6.09 -1.31
C LEU A 124 6.24 7.50 -0.79
N TYR A 125 5.12 8.10 -1.21
CA TYR A 125 4.65 9.37 -0.66
C TYR A 125 4.34 9.24 0.84
N LEU A 126 3.60 8.20 1.24
CA LEU A 126 3.27 7.90 2.63
C LEU A 126 4.52 7.62 3.48
N GLY A 127 5.50 6.89 2.94
CA GLY A 127 6.72 6.56 3.67
C GLY A 127 7.69 7.73 3.85
N ARG A 128 7.58 8.79 3.02
CA ARG A 128 8.40 10.02 3.07
C ARG A 128 9.91 9.78 3.21
N ARG A 129 10.43 8.70 2.62
CA ARG A 129 11.87 8.36 2.71
C ARG A 129 12.63 9.00 1.56
N ASP A 130 13.54 9.91 1.91
CA ASP A 130 14.48 10.49 0.95
C ASP A 130 15.20 9.40 0.14
N GLY A 131 15.32 9.61 -1.17
CA GLY A 131 15.98 8.66 -2.07
C GLY A 131 15.21 7.37 -2.34
N ALA A 132 13.93 7.23 -1.95
CA ALA A 132 13.17 6.01 -2.15
C ALA A 132 13.04 5.60 -3.63
N CYS A 133 12.82 6.55 -4.54
CA CYS A 133 12.77 6.26 -5.98
C CYS A 133 14.11 5.69 -6.49
N ALA A 134 15.24 6.25 -6.02
CA ALA A 134 16.57 5.75 -6.40
C ALA A 134 16.81 4.33 -5.86
N ARG A 135 16.36 4.04 -4.63
CA ARG A 135 16.41 2.69 -4.06
C ARG A 135 15.54 1.71 -4.84
N VAL A 136 14.33 2.09 -5.24
CA VAL A 136 13.47 1.28 -6.11
C VAL A 136 14.16 0.98 -7.44
N GLY A 137 14.82 1.96 -8.05
CA GLY A 137 15.62 1.77 -9.26
C GLY A 137 16.78 0.78 -9.06
N ALA A 138 17.51 0.90 -7.95
CA ALA A 138 18.60 -0.01 -7.60
C ALA A 138 18.10 -1.44 -7.34
N LEU A 139 16.98 -1.60 -6.64
CA LEU A 139 16.33 -2.89 -6.40
C LEU A 139 15.90 -3.54 -7.72
N ARG A 140 15.24 -2.79 -8.61
CA ARG A 140 14.87 -3.29 -9.94
C ARG A 140 16.11 -3.78 -10.71
N ALA A 141 17.20 -3.01 -10.69
CA ALA A 141 18.44 -3.42 -11.33
C ALA A 141 19.04 -4.70 -10.71
N ALA A 142 19.01 -4.83 -9.38
CA ALA A 142 19.48 -6.02 -8.67
C ALA A 142 18.66 -7.27 -9.02
N PHE A 143 17.32 -7.15 -9.07
CA PHE A 143 16.44 -8.23 -9.48
C PHE A 143 16.66 -8.66 -10.95
N VAL A 144 16.89 -7.71 -11.86
CA VAL A 144 17.26 -8.01 -13.25
C VAL A 144 18.60 -8.73 -13.32
N ALA A 145 19.60 -8.29 -12.56
CA ALA A 145 20.92 -8.94 -12.50
C ALA A 145 20.86 -10.36 -11.93
N ALA A 146 19.87 -10.64 -11.08
CA ALA A 146 19.56 -11.98 -10.56
C ALA A 146 18.65 -12.81 -11.50
N GLU A 147 18.42 -12.38 -12.73
CA GLU A 147 17.55 -13.04 -13.72
C GLU A 147 16.08 -13.18 -13.26
N GLN A 148 15.63 -12.27 -12.38
CA GLN A 148 14.28 -12.25 -11.82
C GLN A 148 13.62 -10.88 -12.09
N PRO A 149 13.33 -10.51 -13.35
CA PRO A 149 12.77 -9.19 -13.66
C PRO A 149 11.41 -8.98 -12.98
N ILE A 150 11.26 -7.80 -12.34
CA ILE A 150 10.04 -7.42 -11.62
C ILE A 150 8.89 -7.11 -12.59
N ARG A 151 7.72 -7.68 -12.28
CA ARG A 151 6.45 -7.49 -13.01
C ARG A 151 5.56 -6.46 -12.31
N PRO A 152 4.57 -5.86 -13.00
CA PRO A 152 3.68 -4.89 -12.38
C PRO A 152 2.96 -5.38 -11.11
N LEU A 153 2.56 -6.65 -11.04
CA LEU A 153 1.93 -7.23 -9.85
C LEU A 153 2.85 -7.30 -8.62
N GLU A 154 4.16 -7.19 -8.81
CA GLU A 154 5.21 -7.25 -7.77
C GLU A 154 5.66 -5.85 -7.32
N TYR A 155 5.15 -4.80 -7.97
CA TYR A 155 5.47 -3.41 -7.65
C TYR A 155 5.12 -3.04 -6.19
N PRO A 156 4.01 -3.51 -5.58
CA PRO A 156 3.73 -3.19 -4.19
C PRO A 156 4.81 -3.71 -3.23
N GLY A 157 5.26 -4.97 -3.38
CA GLY A 157 6.40 -5.50 -2.63
C GLY A 157 7.68 -4.70 -2.87
N LEU A 158 7.93 -4.27 -4.12
CA LEU A 158 9.08 -3.42 -4.45
C LEU A 158 9.01 -2.06 -3.73
N SER A 159 7.82 -1.50 -3.52
CA SER A 159 7.65 -0.23 -2.79
C SER A 159 8.06 -0.36 -1.32
N LEU A 160 7.70 -1.46 -0.65
CA LEU A 160 8.08 -1.74 0.74
C LEU A 160 9.59 -1.84 0.88
N LEU A 161 10.25 -2.58 -0.01
CA LEU A 161 11.71 -2.70 -0.03
C LEU A 161 12.38 -1.34 -0.28
N GLY A 162 11.77 -0.48 -1.11
CA GLY A 162 12.25 0.88 -1.36
C GLY A 162 12.25 1.80 -0.13
N LEU A 163 11.51 1.44 0.92
CA LEU A 163 11.48 2.17 2.19
C LEU A 163 12.61 1.75 3.15
N ILE A 164 13.30 0.64 2.88
CA ILE A 164 14.44 0.18 3.67
C ILE A 164 15.67 1.04 3.34
N THR A 165 16.31 1.62 4.36
CA THR A 165 17.47 2.50 4.19
C THR A 165 18.80 1.88 4.62
N GLY A 166 18.78 0.81 5.41
CA GLY A 166 19.99 0.19 6.00
C GLY A 166 20.61 -0.92 5.15
N ALA A 167 19.81 -1.61 4.33
CA ALA A 167 20.26 -2.72 3.52
C ALA A 167 20.53 -2.31 2.06
N SER A 168 21.48 -3.00 1.41
CA SER A 168 21.78 -2.79 -0.01
C SER A 168 20.79 -3.51 -0.91
N ALA A 169 20.56 -2.97 -2.11
CA ALA A 169 19.67 -3.59 -3.10
C ALA A 169 20.05 -5.04 -3.46
N PRO A 170 21.33 -5.41 -3.66
CA PRO A 170 21.72 -6.81 -3.87
C PRO A 170 21.35 -7.71 -2.70
N SER A 171 21.61 -7.28 -1.46
CA SER A 171 21.28 -8.06 -0.26
C SER A 171 19.78 -8.31 -0.14
N LEU A 172 18.98 -7.25 -0.28
CA LEU A 172 17.51 -7.34 -0.22
C LEU A 172 16.97 -8.24 -1.34
N SER A 173 17.47 -8.09 -2.57
CA SER A 173 17.01 -8.93 -3.69
C SER A 173 17.31 -10.41 -3.48
N ALA A 174 18.49 -10.75 -2.94
CA ALA A 174 18.88 -12.13 -2.68
C ALA A 174 17.98 -12.76 -1.61
N GLU A 175 17.70 -12.01 -0.53
CA GLU A 175 16.83 -12.46 0.55
C GLU A 175 15.39 -12.68 0.07
N VAL A 176 14.85 -11.75 -0.72
CA VAL A 176 13.50 -11.89 -1.31
C VAL A 176 13.44 -13.10 -2.24
N VAL A 177 14.44 -13.34 -3.08
CA VAL A 177 14.47 -14.51 -3.98
C VAL A 177 14.45 -15.81 -3.16
N GLN A 178 15.27 -15.90 -2.11
CA GLN A 178 15.33 -17.09 -1.25
C GLN A 178 14.01 -17.33 -0.51
N LEU A 179 13.39 -16.26 0.03
CA LEU A 179 12.11 -16.37 0.72
C LEU A 179 10.95 -16.68 -0.23
N LYS A 180 10.98 -16.12 -1.44
CA LYS A 180 9.95 -16.38 -2.46
C LYS A 180 9.83 -17.87 -2.76
N GLU A 181 10.95 -18.57 -2.93
CA GLU A 181 10.96 -20.02 -3.17
C GLU A 181 10.28 -20.79 -2.02
N ARG A 182 10.60 -20.42 -0.78
CA ARG A 182 9.98 -21.01 0.40
C ARG A 182 8.49 -20.73 0.46
N VAL A 183 8.06 -19.51 0.18
CA VAL A 183 6.64 -19.12 0.19
C VAL A 183 5.84 -19.90 -0.85
N VAL A 184 6.39 -20.12 -2.06
CA VAL A 184 5.73 -20.96 -3.07
C VAL A 184 5.54 -22.38 -2.55
N VAL A 185 6.57 -22.97 -1.94
CA VAL A 185 6.52 -24.36 -1.44
C VAL A 185 5.62 -24.50 -0.22
N GLU A 186 5.74 -23.60 0.75
CA GLU A 186 5.06 -23.71 2.05
C GLU A 186 3.60 -23.26 1.98
N LEU A 187 3.28 -22.25 1.15
CA LEU A 187 1.92 -21.67 1.08
C LEU A 187 1.18 -21.98 -0.22
N GLY A 188 1.82 -22.62 -1.20
CA GLY A 188 1.22 -22.86 -2.52
C GLY A 188 0.92 -21.59 -3.30
N ALA A 189 1.56 -20.47 -2.94
CA ALA A 189 1.33 -19.16 -3.52
C ALA A 189 1.79 -19.09 -4.98
N THR A 190 1.12 -18.28 -5.81
CA THR A 190 1.61 -17.99 -7.15
C THR A 190 2.92 -17.19 -7.08
N PRO A 191 3.76 -17.17 -8.14
CA PRO A 191 5.04 -16.45 -8.09
C PRO A 191 4.94 -14.97 -7.70
N GLY A 192 3.89 -14.27 -8.15
CA GLY A 192 3.67 -12.86 -7.82
C GLY A 192 3.20 -12.64 -6.37
N GLU A 193 2.30 -13.51 -5.87
CA GLU A 193 1.93 -13.53 -4.46
C GLU A 193 3.14 -13.80 -3.57
N ALA A 194 3.91 -14.83 -3.92
CA ALA A 194 5.10 -15.22 -3.18
C ALA A 194 6.14 -14.11 -3.12
N PHE A 195 6.30 -13.33 -4.20
CA PHE A 195 7.16 -12.16 -4.20
C PHE A 195 6.67 -11.11 -3.19
N ASN A 196 5.38 -10.74 -3.23
CA ASN A 196 4.84 -9.71 -2.34
C ASN A 196 4.87 -10.14 -0.85
N ILE A 197 4.62 -11.42 -0.58
CA ILE A 197 4.77 -12.00 0.76
C ILE A 197 6.23 -11.96 1.20
N ALA A 198 7.16 -12.43 0.37
CA ALA A 198 8.59 -12.43 0.67
C ALA A 198 9.10 -11.00 0.92
N ALA A 199 8.75 -10.04 0.07
CA ALA A 199 9.09 -8.64 0.25
C ALA A 199 8.54 -8.06 1.56
N SER A 200 7.31 -8.43 1.94
CA SER A 200 6.69 -8.05 3.22
C SER A 200 7.42 -8.65 4.42
N LEU A 201 7.87 -9.91 4.32
CA LEU A 201 8.65 -10.59 5.37
C LEU A 201 10.05 -9.99 5.52
N VAL A 202 10.74 -9.71 4.40
CA VAL A 202 12.03 -8.99 4.41
C VAL A 202 11.86 -7.61 5.03
N TYR A 203 10.81 -6.89 4.63
CA TYR A 203 10.50 -5.59 5.21
C TYR A 203 10.30 -5.70 6.73
N LEU A 204 9.51 -6.67 7.22
CA LEU A 204 9.31 -6.91 8.65
C LEU A 204 10.61 -7.28 9.40
N GLY A 205 11.50 -8.05 8.77
CA GLY A 205 12.78 -8.44 9.33
C GLY A 205 13.74 -7.27 9.51
N ASP A 206 13.82 -6.38 8.51
CA ASP A 206 14.67 -5.17 8.55
C ASP A 206 14.04 -4.05 9.40
N ALA A 207 12.70 -3.96 9.39
CA ALA A 207 11.89 -2.99 10.14
C ALA A 207 11.99 -3.09 11.67
N GLY A 208 12.68 -4.08 12.24
CA GLY A 208 12.75 -4.32 13.68
C GLY A 208 12.97 -3.04 14.50
N ALA A 209 12.17 -2.82 15.55
CA ALA A 209 12.11 -1.67 16.49
C ALA A 209 12.12 -0.23 15.92
N GLY A 210 12.43 -0.01 14.65
CA GLY A 210 12.67 1.29 14.02
C GLY A 210 11.81 1.58 12.79
N ALA A 211 10.91 0.68 12.40
CA ALA A 211 9.87 1.02 11.43
C ALA A 211 8.98 2.14 11.99
N ASP A 212 8.86 3.21 11.21
CA ASP A 212 7.93 4.28 11.53
C ASP A 212 6.49 3.81 11.30
N ALA A 213 5.55 4.53 11.93
CA ALA A 213 4.13 4.20 11.86
C ALA A 213 3.57 4.26 10.43
N ALA A 214 4.14 5.09 9.55
CA ALA A 214 3.66 5.22 8.18
C ALA A 214 3.98 3.97 7.35
N ALA A 215 5.19 3.44 7.50
CA ALA A 215 5.59 2.26 6.76
C ALA A 215 4.90 0.98 7.27
N MET A 216 4.57 0.91 8.57
CA MET A 216 3.69 -0.15 9.07
C MET A 216 2.27 -0.07 8.49
N ARG A 217 1.70 1.13 8.31
CA ARG A 217 0.39 1.30 7.65
C ARG A 217 0.41 0.85 6.19
N ILE A 218 1.49 1.12 5.47
CA ILE A 218 1.66 0.65 4.09
C ILE A 218 1.72 -0.88 4.07
N LEU A 219 2.51 -1.49 4.95
CA LEU A 219 2.55 -2.95 5.08
C LEU A 219 1.15 -3.53 5.38
N ASP A 220 0.42 -2.92 6.32
CA ASP A 220 -0.93 -3.36 6.69
C ASP A 220 -1.90 -3.26 5.51
N LEU A 221 -1.83 -2.17 4.74
CA LEU A 221 -2.57 -2.00 3.50
C LEU A 221 -2.26 -3.15 2.52
N GLU A 222 -0.98 -3.40 2.24
CA GLU A 222 -0.59 -4.43 1.26
C GLU A 222 -0.99 -5.84 1.70
N LEU A 223 -0.87 -6.17 2.99
CA LEU A 223 -1.32 -7.46 3.52
C LEU A 223 -2.84 -7.63 3.46
N LEU A 224 -3.62 -6.57 3.76
CA LEU A 224 -5.09 -6.61 3.64
C LEU A 224 -5.53 -6.84 2.20
N LEU A 225 -4.87 -6.18 1.24
CA LEU A 225 -5.15 -6.34 -0.18
C LEU A 225 -4.74 -7.72 -0.68
N LEU A 226 -3.58 -8.22 -0.27
CA LEU A 226 -3.12 -9.56 -0.60
C LEU A 226 -4.11 -10.62 -0.09
N ALA A 227 -4.54 -10.51 1.17
CA ALA A 227 -5.54 -11.42 1.74
C ALA A 227 -6.87 -11.37 0.98
N TYR A 228 -7.29 -10.17 0.56
CA TYR A 228 -8.50 -9.98 -0.23
C TYR A 228 -8.41 -10.58 -1.65
N PHE A 229 -7.35 -10.28 -2.40
CA PHE A 229 -7.23 -10.71 -3.81
C PHE A 229 -6.95 -12.20 -3.96
N PHE A 230 -6.21 -12.78 -3.01
CA PHE A 230 -5.70 -14.14 -3.14
C PHE A 230 -6.36 -15.14 -2.19
N GLY A 231 -7.36 -14.70 -1.42
CA GLY A 231 -8.09 -15.57 -0.48
C GLY A 231 -7.18 -16.20 0.57
N VAL A 232 -6.01 -15.59 0.83
CA VAL A 232 -5.06 -16.08 1.83
C VAL A 232 -5.70 -15.91 3.20
N SER A 233 -6.18 -17.02 3.77
CA SER A 233 -6.64 -17.04 5.16
C SER A 233 -5.42 -16.85 6.07
N LEU A 234 -5.23 -15.64 6.57
CA LEU A 234 -4.22 -15.31 7.57
C LEU A 234 -4.56 -15.85 8.97
N SER A 235 -5.54 -16.76 9.10
CA SER A 235 -5.97 -17.36 10.37
C SER A 235 -4.95 -18.30 11.02
N THR A 236 -3.77 -18.47 10.41
CA THR A 236 -2.78 -19.49 10.83
C THR A 236 -1.46 -18.88 11.33
N TYR A 237 -1.39 -17.56 11.55
CA TYR A 237 -0.21 -16.90 12.14
C TYR A 237 -0.58 -15.92 13.25
#